data_AF-G5SMH5-F1
#
_entry.id   AF-G5SMH5-F1
#
_cell.length_a   1.000
_cell.length_b   1.000
_cell.length_c   1.000
_cell.angle_alpha   90.00
_cell.angle_beta   90.00
_cell.angle_gamma   90.00
#
_symmetry.space_group_name_H-M   'P 1'
#
loop_
_entity.id
_entity.type
_entity.pdbx_description
1 polymer ?
#
loop_
_entity_poly.entity_id
_entity_poly.type
_entity_poly.pdbx_seq_one_letter_code
_entity_poly.pdbx_strand_id
1 'polypeptide(L)'
;MIVQDFYIPEYDWKVRVYYAVTTYWKYEILHELKRIGCRGEQLERAARSLSEGNPDTGLTYSDFYGRETLMVISLTSTPEQFQNSWDHEKGHLCRHISQAFGIDPFGEEAQYLSGYVGQKMFPVAKKFLCEHCRKELVRR
;
A
#
# COMPACT_ATOMS: atom_id res chain seq x y z
N MET A 1 11.39 3.27 7.40
CA MET A 1 10.56 2.66 6.34
C MET A 1 10.95 1.19 6.17
N ILE A 2 9.97 0.32 5.95
CA ILE A 2 10.18 -1.07 5.51
C ILE A 2 9.60 -1.20 4.10
N VAL A 3 10.34 -1.82 3.18
CA VAL A 3 9.86 -2.08 1.81
C VAL A 3 9.54 -3.55 1.67
N GLN A 4 8.42 -3.85 1.03
CA GLN A 4 8.04 -5.21 0.66
C GLN A 4 7.63 -5.25 -0.80
N ASP A 5 8.24 -6.15 -1.55
CA ASP A 5 7.82 -6.48 -2.91
C ASP A 5 7.18 -7.87 -2.90
N PHE A 6 6.07 -8.01 -3.62
CA PHE A 6 5.48 -9.32 -3.90
C PHE A 6 4.77 -9.33 -5.25
N TYR A 7 4.50 -10.53 -5.74
CA TYR A 7 3.85 -10.78 -7.01
C TYR A 7 2.60 -11.62 -6.79
N ILE A 8 1.56 -11.34 -7.58
CA ILE A 8 0.29 -12.06 -7.59
C ILE A 8 0.19 -12.77 -8.95
N PRO A 9 0.54 -14.08 -9.01
CA PRO A 9 0.69 -14.79 -10.28
C PRO A 9 -0.56 -14.84 -11.14
N GLU A 10 -1.74 -15.04 -10.53
CA GLU A 10 -3.03 -15.16 -11.21
C GLU A 10 -3.33 -13.96 -12.12
N TYR A 11 -2.89 -12.76 -11.70
CA TYR A 11 -3.20 -11.50 -12.36
C TYR A 11 -1.96 -10.87 -13.02
N ASP A 12 -0.82 -11.57 -13.01
CA ASP A 12 0.46 -11.04 -13.47
C ASP A 12 0.74 -9.65 -12.90
N TRP A 13 0.54 -9.50 -11.58
CA TRP A 13 0.51 -8.21 -10.92
C TRP A 13 1.63 -8.06 -9.90
N LYS A 14 2.45 -7.02 -10.04
CA LYS A 14 3.54 -6.70 -9.10
C LYS A 14 3.08 -5.65 -8.10
N VAL A 15 3.47 -5.83 -6.84
CA VAL A 15 3.10 -4.90 -5.77
C VAL A 15 4.36 -4.53 -4.98
N ARG A 16 4.58 -3.23 -4.83
CA ARG A 16 5.55 -2.65 -3.90
C ARG A 16 4.82 -1.92 -2.78
N VAL A 17 5.16 -2.22 -1.54
CA VAL A 17 4.57 -1.58 -0.35
C VAL A 17 5.64 -0.93 0.50
N TYR A 18 5.41 0.33 0.85
CA TYR A 18 6.21 1.09 1.80
C TYR A 18 5.45 1.24 3.12
N TYR A 19 6.03 0.71 4.20
CA TYR A 19 5.46 0.78 5.54
C TYR A 19 6.23 1.76 6.42
N ALA A 20 5.54 2.40 7.36
CA ALA A 20 6.11 3.35 8.31
C ALA A 20 6.86 4.47 7.59
N VAL A 21 6.16 5.11 6.65
CA VAL A 21 6.67 6.22 5.85
C VAL A 21 6.57 7.54 6.59
N THR A 22 7.65 8.31 6.50
CA THR A 22 7.76 9.70 6.94
C THR A 22 8.10 10.59 5.76
N THR A 23 8.02 11.91 5.95
CA THR A 23 8.35 12.91 4.92
C THR A 23 9.78 12.77 4.36
N TYR A 24 10.69 12.16 5.14
CA TYR A 24 12.07 11.88 4.73
C TYR A 24 12.15 11.04 3.43
N TRP A 25 11.23 10.08 3.26
CA TRP A 25 11.24 9.14 2.11
C TRP A 25 10.45 9.66 0.90
N LYS A 26 9.93 10.89 0.97
CA LYS A 26 9.07 11.49 -0.07
C LYS A 26 9.66 11.39 -1.46
N TYR A 27 10.92 11.81 -1.65
CA TYR A 27 11.51 11.89 -2.99
C TYR A 27 11.74 10.51 -3.61
N GLU A 28 12.13 9.53 -2.80
CA GLU A 28 12.27 8.13 -3.22
C GLU A 28 10.92 7.56 -3.70
N ILE A 29 9.87 7.76 -2.90
CA ILE A 29 8.52 7.27 -3.24
C ILE A 29 7.98 7.99 -4.49
N LEU A 30 8.17 9.31 -4.61
CA LEU A 30 7.74 10.05 -5.80
C LEU A 30 8.51 9.65 -7.06
N HIS A 31 9.78 9.32 -6.93
CA HIS A 31 10.56 8.77 -8.03
C HIS A 31 9.98 7.42 -8.48
N GLU A 32 9.65 6.53 -7.55
CA GLU A 32 9.08 5.22 -7.86
C GLU A 32 7.66 5.32 -8.43
N LEU A 33 6.82 6.21 -7.92
CA LEU A 33 5.53 6.54 -8.52
C LEU A 33 5.70 6.99 -9.98
N LYS A 34 6.68 7.86 -10.26
CA LYS A 34 7.01 8.25 -11.63
C LYS A 34 7.49 7.06 -12.46
N ARG A 35 8.32 6.18 -11.91
CA ARG A 35 8.83 5.00 -12.61
C ARG A 35 7.70 4.12 -13.12
N ILE A 36 6.65 3.91 -12.31
CA ILE A 36 5.49 3.08 -12.67
C ILE A 36 4.38 3.85 -13.40
N GLY A 37 4.65 5.05 -13.91
CA GLY A 37 3.70 5.76 -14.79
C GLY A 37 2.77 6.76 -14.11
N CYS A 38 2.86 6.99 -12.79
CA CYS A 38 2.04 8.03 -12.13
C CYS A 38 2.44 9.43 -12.59
N ARG A 39 1.48 10.21 -13.11
CA ARG A 39 1.70 11.56 -13.70
C ARG A 39 0.54 12.49 -13.33
N GLY A 40 0.71 13.77 -13.65
CA GLY A 40 -0.33 14.80 -13.52
C GLY A 40 -0.85 14.95 -12.10
N GLU A 41 -2.16 15.19 -11.98
CA GLU A 41 -2.83 15.46 -10.70
C GLU A 41 -2.61 14.37 -9.66
N GLN A 42 -2.58 13.09 -10.06
CA GLN A 42 -2.36 11.97 -9.13
C GLN A 42 -0.99 12.05 -8.47
N LEU A 43 0.04 12.37 -9.25
CA LEU A 43 1.39 12.54 -8.73
C LEU A 43 1.51 13.79 -7.85
N GLU A 44 0.85 14.88 -8.21
CA GLU A 44 0.81 16.11 -7.41
C GLU A 44 0.12 15.88 -6.05
N ARG A 45 -0.99 15.14 -6.05
CA ARG A 45 -1.71 14.75 -4.83
C ARG A 45 -0.86 13.85 -3.95
N ALA A 46 -0.18 12.85 -4.53
CA ALA A 46 0.76 12.02 -3.79
C ALA A 46 1.91 12.85 -3.20
N ALA A 47 2.46 13.80 -3.97
CA ALA A 47 3.52 14.69 -3.49
C ALA A 47 3.07 15.56 -2.33
N ARG A 48 1.83 16.07 -2.36
CA ARG A 48 1.24 16.86 -1.29
C ARG A 48 1.05 16.01 -0.02
N SER A 49 0.40 14.86 -0.14
CA SER A 49 0.16 13.93 0.98
C SER A 49 1.48 13.51 1.67
N LEU A 50 2.49 13.13 0.87
CA LEU A 50 3.82 12.77 1.40
C LEU A 50 4.57 13.96 2.02
N SER A 51 4.23 15.20 1.66
CA SER A 51 4.84 16.41 2.24
C SER A 51 4.18 16.82 3.55
N GLU A 52 2.86 16.67 3.66
CA GLU A 52 2.11 16.93 4.88
C GLU A 52 2.56 16.00 6.00
N GLY A 53 2.88 14.74 5.66
CA GLY A 53 3.46 13.80 6.62
C GLY A 53 2.49 13.40 7.73
N ASN A 54 1.19 13.54 7.49
CA ASN A 54 0.17 13.19 8.46
C ASN A 54 0.23 11.69 8.77
N PRO A 55 0.26 11.31 10.06
CA PRO A 55 0.16 9.91 10.43
C PRO A 55 -1.22 9.35 10.07
N ASP A 56 -1.36 8.03 10.15
CA ASP A 56 -2.65 7.32 9.99
C ASP A 56 -3.27 7.45 8.58
N THR A 57 -2.45 7.86 7.61
CA THR A 57 -2.83 7.97 6.19
C THR A 57 -2.09 6.94 5.32
N GLY A 58 -2.55 6.80 4.08
CA GLY A 58 -1.88 6.03 3.04
C GLY A 58 -2.14 6.60 1.66
N LEU A 59 -1.53 5.97 0.65
CA LEU A 59 -1.92 6.15 -0.74
C LEU A 59 -1.63 4.86 -1.52
N THR A 60 -2.45 4.60 -2.53
CA THR A 60 -2.27 3.50 -3.47
C THR A 60 -2.39 4.02 -4.89
N TYR A 61 -1.39 3.70 -5.72
CA TYR A 61 -1.44 3.94 -7.15
C TYR A 61 -1.22 2.62 -7.90
N SER A 62 -2.03 2.41 -8.95
CA SER A 62 -1.95 1.25 -9.82
C SER A 62 -1.79 1.68 -11.27
N ASP A 63 -0.79 1.14 -11.96
CA ASP A 63 -0.72 1.15 -13.42
C ASP A 63 -1.38 -0.11 -13.96
N PHE A 64 -2.53 0.07 -14.59
CA PHE A 64 -3.34 -1.01 -15.14
C PHE A 64 -2.71 -1.66 -16.36
N TYR A 65 -1.88 -0.92 -17.11
CA TYR A 65 -1.22 -1.44 -18.32
C TYR A 65 0.02 -2.25 -17.94
N GLY A 66 0.89 -1.71 -17.07
CA GLY A 66 2.08 -2.39 -16.57
C GLY A 66 1.80 -3.42 -15.47
N ARG A 67 0.57 -3.47 -14.94
CA ARG A 67 0.15 -4.35 -13.83
C ARG A 67 1.06 -4.20 -12.61
N GLU A 68 1.38 -2.96 -12.26
CA GLU A 68 2.20 -2.62 -11.10
C GLU A 68 1.42 -1.73 -10.13
N THR A 69 1.45 -2.06 -8.84
CA THR A 69 0.93 -1.21 -7.77
C THR A 69 2.04 -0.75 -6.85
N LEU A 70 2.00 0.53 -6.49
CA LEU A 70 2.76 1.10 -5.38
C LEU A 70 1.79 1.54 -4.29
N MET A 71 2.03 1.05 -3.08
CA MET A 71 1.23 1.35 -1.91
C MET A 71 2.11 1.94 -0.81
N VAL A 72 1.59 2.93 -0.10
CA VAL A 72 2.25 3.61 1.01
C VAL A 72 1.34 3.58 2.23
N ILE A 73 1.92 3.20 3.36
CA ILE A 73 1.31 3.33 4.68
C ILE A 73 2.24 4.23 5.50
N SER A 74 1.73 5.40 5.89
CA SER A 74 2.46 6.35 6.74
C SER A 74 2.75 5.75 8.13
N LEU A 75 3.55 6.44 8.94
CA LEU A 75 3.58 6.12 10.37
C LEU A 75 2.17 6.20 10.95
N THR A 76 1.77 5.19 11.69
CA THR A 76 0.49 5.22 12.39
C THR A 76 0.66 5.45 13.88
N SER A 77 -0.35 5.99 14.54
CA SER A 77 -0.34 6.31 15.96
C SER A 77 -0.55 5.08 16.84
N THR A 78 -1.43 4.16 16.43
CA THR A 78 -1.75 2.92 17.18
C THR A 78 -1.86 1.70 16.26
N PRO A 79 -1.79 0.46 16.79
CA PRO A 79 -1.97 -0.76 15.98
C PRO A 79 -3.32 -0.80 15.25
N GLU A 80 -4.37 -0.26 15.87
CA GLU A 80 -5.70 -0.14 15.27
C GLU A 80 -5.68 0.82 14.09
N GLN A 81 -4.98 1.96 14.22
CA GLN A 81 -4.79 2.86 13.09
C GLN A 81 -3.92 2.24 11.99
N PHE A 82 -2.90 1.45 12.36
CA PHE A 82 -2.18 0.65 11.37
C PHE A 82 -3.13 -0.28 10.61
N GLN A 83 -3.96 -1.03 11.32
CA GLN A 83 -4.92 -1.93 10.69
C GLN A 83 -5.86 -1.17 9.76
N ASN A 84 -6.40 -0.04 10.20
CA ASN A 84 -7.30 0.79 9.39
C ASN A 84 -6.62 1.28 8.10
N SER A 85 -5.44 1.90 8.18
CA SER A 85 -4.70 2.35 6.99
C SER A 85 -4.29 1.17 6.10
N TRP A 86 -3.90 0.04 6.69
CA TRP A 86 -3.53 -1.16 5.95
C TRP A 86 -4.71 -1.76 5.19
N ASP A 87 -5.87 -1.94 5.83
CA ASP A 87 -7.06 -2.49 5.22
C ASP A 87 -7.62 -1.55 4.14
N HIS A 88 -7.56 -0.23 4.36
CA HIS A 88 -7.95 0.78 3.38
C HIS A 88 -7.12 0.66 2.10
N GLU A 89 -5.81 0.74 2.20
CA GLU A 89 -4.93 0.74 1.02
C GLU A 89 -4.89 -0.63 0.33
N LYS A 90 -4.91 -1.73 1.12
CA LYS A 90 -5.11 -3.09 0.59
C LYS A 90 -6.42 -3.19 -0.17
N GLY A 91 -7.48 -2.55 0.32
CA GLY A 91 -8.77 -2.45 -0.34
C GLY A 91 -8.66 -1.80 -1.72
N HIS A 92 -7.94 -0.69 -1.85
CA HIS A 92 -7.67 -0.05 -3.14
C HIS A 92 -6.94 -0.99 -4.11
N LEU A 93 -5.85 -1.64 -3.67
CA LEU A 93 -5.13 -2.62 -4.49
C LEU A 93 -6.07 -3.72 -5.01
N CYS A 94 -6.86 -4.34 -4.13
CA CYS A 94 -7.79 -5.40 -4.52
C CYS A 94 -8.84 -4.89 -5.51
N ARG A 95 -9.40 -3.70 -5.28
CA ARG A 95 -10.40 -3.12 -6.18
C ARG A 95 -9.83 -2.73 -7.54
N HIS A 96 -8.59 -2.24 -7.61
CA HIS A 96 -7.93 -1.95 -8.88
C HIS A 96 -7.69 -3.23 -9.69
N ILE A 97 -7.26 -4.33 -9.05
CA ILE A 97 -7.14 -5.64 -9.71
C ILE A 97 -8.52 -6.12 -10.15
N SER A 98 -9.53 -6.08 -9.27
CA SER A 98 -10.89 -6.49 -9.63
C SER A 98 -11.43 -5.72 -10.83
N GLN A 99 -11.20 -4.41 -10.90
CA GLN A 99 -11.57 -3.59 -12.04
C GLN A 99 -10.82 -4.00 -13.32
N ALA A 100 -9.51 -4.28 -13.22
CA ALA A 100 -8.70 -4.66 -14.37
C ALA A 100 -9.12 -6.01 -14.99
N PHE A 101 -9.60 -6.94 -14.17
CA PHE A 101 -9.94 -8.31 -14.58
C PHE A 101 -11.44 -8.61 -14.60
N GLY A 102 -12.29 -7.60 -14.37
CA GLY A 102 -13.75 -7.78 -14.40
C GLY A 102 -14.30 -8.65 -13.26
N ILE A 103 -13.60 -8.70 -12.13
CA ILE A 103 -14.05 -9.44 -10.94
C ILE A 103 -15.20 -8.67 -10.29
N ASP A 104 -16.30 -9.37 -10.00
CA ASP A 104 -17.42 -8.80 -9.25
C ASP A 104 -16.96 -8.37 -7.84
N PRO A 105 -17.03 -7.06 -7.49
CA PRO A 105 -16.65 -6.57 -6.17
C PRO A 105 -17.50 -7.12 -5.01
N PHE A 106 -18.65 -7.73 -5.30
CA PHE A 106 -19.52 -8.39 -4.32
C PHE A 106 -19.40 -9.92 -4.36
N GLY A 107 -18.57 -10.46 -5.27
CA GLY A 107 -18.37 -11.89 -5.46
C GLY A 107 -17.31 -12.50 -4.54
N GLU A 108 -17.32 -13.82 -4.47
CA GLU A 108 -16.41 -14.63 -3.65
C GLU A 108 -14.94 -14.49 -4.11
N GLU A 109 -14.70 -14.38 -5.42
CA GLU A 109 -13.35 -14.20 -5.97
C GLU A 109 -12.66 -12.93 -5.42
N ALA A 110 -13.41 -11.83 -5.26
CA ALA A 110 -12.87 -10.60 -4.67
C ALA A 110 -12.46 -10.79 -3.20
N GLN A 111 -13.18 -11.64 -2.45
CA GLN A 111 -12.84 -11.96 -1.07
C GLN A 111 -11.57 -12.84 -0.99
N TYR A 112 -11.44 -13.84 -1.86
CA TYR A 112 -10.22 -14.65 -1.95
C TYR A 112 -9.00 -13.81 -2.35
N LEU A 113 -9.16 -12.88 -3.30
CA LEU A 113 -8.11 -11.93 -3.66
C LEU A 113 -7.68 -11.10 -2.44
N SER A 114 -8.64 -10.53 -1.70
CA SER A 114 -8.36 -9.75 -0.48
C SER A 114 -7.63 -10.57 0.59
N GLY A 115 -8.03 -11.83 0.78
CA GLY A 115 -7.38 -12.77 1.69
C GLY A 115 -5.95 -13.11 1.25
N TYR A 116 -5.75 -13.41 -0.04
CA TYR A 116 -4.45 -13.73 -0.62
C TYR A 116 -3.45 -12.57 -0.49
N VAL A 117 -3.88 -11.34 -0.83
CA VAL A 117 -3.07 -10.14 -0.66
C VAL A 117 -2.73 -9.93 0.82
N GLY A 118 -3.71 -10.12 1.71
CA GLY A 118 -3.49 -10.08 3.15
C GLY A 118 -2.40 -11.06 3.61
N GLN A 119 -2.42 -12.30 3.14
CA GLN A 119 -1.40 -13.31 3.44
C GLN A 119 -0.01 -12.91 2.91
N LYS A 120 0.07 -12.32 1.72
CA LYS A 120 1.35 -11.83 1.16
C LYS A 120 1.94 -10.70 2.00
N MET A 121 1.11 -9.81 2.52
CA MET A 121 1.55 -8.66 3.33
C MET A 121 1.84 -9.03 4.80
N PHE A 122 1.22 -10.12 5.30
CA PHE A 122 1.26 -10.51 6.70
C PHE A 122 2.66 -10.59 7.34
N PRO A 123 3.72 -11.10 6.68
CA PRO A 123 5.06 -11.18 7.28
C PRO A 123 5.62 -9.84 7.79
N VAL A 124 5.23 -8.74 7.13
CA VAL A 124 5.59 -7.37 7.53
C VAL A 124 4.49 -6.76 8.38
N ALA A 125 3.22 -6.83 7.94
CA ALA A 125 2.09 -6.20 8.61
C ALA A 125 1.93 -6.64 10.07
N LYS A 126 2.15 -7.92 10.39
CA LYS A 126 2.04 -8.44 11.76
C LYS A 126 2.91 -7.72 12.79
N LYS A 127 4.03 -7.10 12.36
CA LYS A 127 4.92 -6.36 13.26
C LYS A 127 4.34 -5.03 13.71
N PHE A 128 3.38 -4.50 12.96
CA PHE A 128 2.69 -3.23 13.25
C PHE A 128 1.34 -3.44 13.94
N LEU A 129 0.73 -4.62 13.79
CA LEU A 129 -0.52 -5.01 14.47
C LEU A 129 -0.37 -5.26 15.98
N CYS A 130 0.85 -5.30 16.50
CA CYS A 130 1.12 -5.47 17.93
C CYS A 130 1.84 -4.25 18.50
N GLU A 131 1.27 -3.65 19.55
CA GLU A 131 1.84 -2.47 20.22
C GLU A 131 3.26 -2.72 20.75
N HIS A 132 3.53 -3.91 21.27
CA HIS A 132 4.87 -4.25 21.74
C HIS A 132 5.87 -4.36 20.58
N CYS A 133 5.52 -5.09 19.52
CA CYS A 133 6.40 -5.33 18.39
C CYS A 133 6.72 -4.07 17.59
N ARG A 134 5.78 -3.12 17.49
CA ARG A 134 5.94 -1.93 16.66
C ARG A 134 6.86 -0.88 17.26
N LYS A 135 7.06 -0.87 18.59
CA LYS A 135 7.86 0.16 19.28
C LYS A 135 9.30 0.25 18.77
N GLU A 136 9.88 -0.89 18.39
CA GLU A 136 11.25 -0.94 17.86
C GLU A 136 11.34 -0.44 16.40
N LEU A 137 10.21 -0.38 15.70
CA LEU A 137 10.14 0.03 14.29
C LEU A 137 9.88 1.53 14.11
N VAL A 138 9.19 2.15 15.08
CA VAL A 138 8.79 3.56 15.05
C VAL A 138 9.81 4.49 15.70
N ARG A 139 10.71 3.96 16.54
CA ARG A 139 11.73 4.74 17.28
C ARG A 139 13.02 5.04 16.48
N ARG A 140 13.05 4.81 15.18
CA ARG A 140 14.21 5.05 14.31
C ARG A 140 13.99 6.22 13.37
#